data_AF-A0A1L9SBJ9-F1
#
_entry.id   AF-A0A1L9SBJ9-F1
#
_cell.length_a   1.000
_cell.length_b   1.000
_cell.length_c   1.000
_cell.angle_alpha   90.00
_cell.angle_beta   90.00
_cell.angle_gamma   90.00
#
_symmetry.space_group_name_H-M   'P 1'
#
loop_
_entity.id
_entity.type
_entity.pdbx_description
1 polymer ?
#
loop_
_entity_poly.entity_id
_entity_poly.type
_entity_poly.pdbx_seq_one_letter_code
_entity_poly.pdbx_strand_id
1 'polypeptide(L)'
;MGWITTLDKEMAAARAMLDEEHSFPQDYQFNNNIYTLGRIGTHNIILTYLPDGKMGTTTAAIIAQQMCLTFPNIHIRLMVGIGGAAPSAAHDIRLGDVIVGTPYQGQSRVIQNDFGKRTDSSKIHIMSALNRPPDVLLPAVNSLKVQASPLWRRLNPSDYNYLSHQGTCALPRPTAAPIIHYGLIASGNQVMKHGPTRDRIQAELGILCFEMEAAGLVDIFPCLVIRGISDYADSHKNDRWRGYAAAVASAYAKELLGAVPSTLRIHQQT
;
A
#
# COMPACT_ATOMS: atom_id res chain seq x y z
N MET A 1 -14.39 6.41 5.34
CA MET A 1 -13.41 5.46 4.79
C MET A 1 -12.18 5.50 5.67
N GLY A 2 -11.54 4.37 5.92
CA GLY A 2 -10.33 4.29 6.73
C GLY A 2 -9.10 4.14 5.85
N TRP A 3 -8.06 4.89 6.14
CA TRP A 3 -6.78 4.83 5.44
C TRP A 3 -5.65 4.82 6.47
N ILE A 4 -4.92 3.71 6.50
CA ILE A 4 -3.79 3.49 7.41
C ILE A 4 -2.47 3.65 6.65
N THR A 5 -1.52 4.38 7.24
CA THR A 5 -0.12 4.49 6.80
C THR A 5 0.82 4.01 7.91
N THR A 6 2.13 3.90 7.67
CA THR A 6 3.08 3.36 8.65
C THR A 6 4.20 4.32 9.01
N LEU A 7 4.53 5.29 8.15
CA LEU A 7 5.61 6.25 8.36
C LEU A 7 5.13 7.71 8.29
N ASP A 8 5.85 8.63 8.95
CA ASP A 8 5.54 10.07 8.92
C ASP A 8 5.46 10.65 7.50
N LYS A 9 6.37 10.23 6.61
CA LYS A 9 6.38 10.67 5.21
C LYS A 9 5.14 10.18 4.45
N GLU A 10 4.61 9.02 4.83
CA GLU A 10 3.40 8.46 4.24
C GLU A 10 2.15 9.16 4.77
N MET A 11 2.10 9.42 6.08
CA MET A 11 1.03 10.22 6.68
C MET A 11 1.01 11.63 6.10
N ALA A 12 2.16 12.29 5.97
CA ALA A 12 2.27 13.61 5.35
C ALA A 12 1.74 13.59 3.91
N ALA A 13 2.12 12.59 3.11
CA ALA A 13 1.63 12.42 1.75
C ALA A 13 0.11 12.15 1.70
N ALA A 14 -0.41 11.30 2.59
CA ALA A 14 -1.83 10.98 2.66
C ALA A 14 -2.69 12.17 3.10
N ARG A 15 -2.24 12.91 4.12
CA ARG A 15 -2.89 14.13 4.60
C ARG A 15 -2.95 15.21 3.51
N ALA A 16 -1.86 15.37 2.75
CA ALA A 16 -1.82 16.29 1.60
C ALA A 16 -2.79 15.92 0.46
N MET A 17 -3.33 14.68 0.44
CA MET A 17 -4.33 14.26 -0.53
C MET A 17 -5.76 14.66 -0.15
N LEU A 18 -6.00 15.07 1.10
CA LEU A 18 -7.32 15.54 1.52
C LEU A 18 -7.66 16.84 0.76
N ASP A 19 -8.91 16.95 0.32
CA ASP A 19 -9.45 18.21 -0.22
C ASP A 19 -9.77 19.19 0.92
N GLU A 20 -10.09 18.66 2.10
CA GLU A 20 -10.44 19.40 3.30
C GLU A 20 -10.09 18.58 4.55
N GLU A 21 -9.56 19.24 5.59
CA GLU A 21 -9.37 18.65 6.92
C GLU A 21 -10.49 19.09 7.86
N HIS A 22 -11.03 18.15 8.62
CA HIS A 22 -12.10 18.41 9.58
C HIS A 22 -11.57 18.44 11.01
N SER A 23 -12.15 19.30 11.85
CA SER A 23 -11.94 19.25 13.29
C SER A 23 -12.66 18.06 13.93
N PHE A 24 -12.17 17.61 15.07
CA PHE A 24 -12.89 16.63 15.88
C PHE A 24 -14.13 17.26 16.54
N PRO A 25 -15.20 16.50 16.75
CA PRO A 25 -16.28 16.87 17.67
C PRO A 25 -15.71 17.17 19.07
N GLN A 26 -16.29 18.14 19.77
CA GLN A 26 -15.80 18.58 21.09
C GLN A 26 -15.84 17.47 22.17
N ASP A 27 -16.68 16.46 21.99
CA ASP A 27 -16.94 15.34 22.88
C ASP A 27 -16.16 14.06 22.51
N TYR A 28 -15.32 14.11 21.48
CA TYR A 28 -14.58 12.93 21.04
C TYR A 28 -13.48 12.56 22.05
N GLN A 29 -13.63 11.40 22.68
CA GLN A 29 -12.60 10.84 23.54
C GLN A 29 -11.51 10.19 22.69
N PHE A 30 -10.31 10.76 22.75
CA PHE A 30 -9.15 10.17 22.11
C PHE A 30 -8.86 8.80 22.73
N ASN A 31 -8.83 7.76 21.90
CA ASN A 31 -8.11 6.54 22.25
C ASN A 31 -6.58 6.84 22.14
N ASN A 32 -5.74 5.84 22.37
CA ASN A 32 -4.28 6.03 22.29
C ASN A 32 -3.74 6.30 20.86
N ASN A 33 -4.60 6.39 19.84
CA ASN A 33 -4.22 6.66 18.46
C ASN A 33 -4.57 8.09 18.06
N ILE A 34 -3.71 8.64 17.21
CA ILE A 34 -3.95 9.93 16.58
C ILE A 34 -4.66 9.67 15.25
N TYR A 35 -5.81 10.31 15.08
CA TYR A 35 -6.56 10.31 13.83
C TYR A 35 -6.50 11.69 13.19
N THR A 36 -6.58 11.74 11.87
CA THR A 36 -6.85 12.97 11.10
C THR A 36 -8.13 12.73 10.32
N LEU A 37 -9.09 13.65 10.46
CA LEU A 37 -10.36 13.59 9.74
C LEU A 37 -10.31 14.53 8.55
N GLY A 38 -10.93 14.13 7.45
CA GLY A 38 -11.03 15.00 6.28
C GLY A 38 -11.94 14.44 5.20
N ARG A 39 -11.80 14.98 4.00
CA ARG A 39 -12.63 14.65 2.85
C ARG A 39 -11.82 14.50 1.57
N ILE A 40 -12.19 13.54 0.74
CA ILE A 40 -11.76 13.42 -0.66
C ILE A 40 -13.02 13.27 -1.52
N GLY A 41 -13.27 14.23 -2.41
CA GLY A 41 -14.51 14.33 -3.16
C GLY A 41 -15.71 14.37 -2.22
N THR A 42 -16.60 13.39 -2.33
CA THR A 42 -17.79 13.23 -1.48
C THR A 42 -17.58 12.34 -0.26
N HIS A 43 -16.37 11.81 -0.07
CA HIS A 43 -16.10 10.76 0.91
C HIS A 43 -15.38 11.30 2.13
N ASN A 44 -15.93 11.01 3.32
CA ASN A 44 -15.24 11.28 4.58
C ASN A 44 -14.11 10.26 4.79
N ILE A 45 -12.91 10.76 5.04
CA ILE A 45 -11.68 9.99 5.22
C ILE A 45 -11.23 10.12 6.67
N ILE A 46 -10.84 8.99 7.25
CA ILE A 46 -10.17 8.91 8.54
C ILE A 46 -8.78 8.37 8.24
N LEU A 47 -7.77 9.17 8.55
CA LEU A 47 -6.36 8.80 8.45
C LEU A 47 -5.83 8.43 9.82
N THR A 48 -4.96 7.43 9.88
CA THR A 48 -4.11 7.16 11.03
C THR A 48 -2.80 6.53 10.55
N TYR A 49 -1.84 6.43 11.45
CA TYR A 49 -0.54 5.85 11.17
C TYR A 49 0.01 5.15 12.40
N LEU A 50 0.94 4.21 12.17
CA LEU A 50 1.58 3.48 13.26
C LEU A 50 2.46 4.44 14.08
N PRO A 51 2.52 4.28 15.42
CA PRO A 51 3.41 5.08 16.26
C PRO A 51 4.87 4.89 15.87
N ASP A 52 5.66 5.96 15.97
CA ASP A 52 7.08 5.92 15.65
C ASP A 52 7.82 4.86 16.48
N GLY A 53 8.75 4.16 15.83
CA GLY A 53 9.48 3.02 16.41
C GLY A 53 8.64 1.76 16.65
N LYS A 54 7.33 1.74 16.35
CA LYS A 54 6.44 0.58 16.52
C LYS A 54 5.91 0.07 15.17
N MET A 55 6.80 -0.45 14.34
CA MET A 55 6.43 -1.10 13.07
C MET A 55 6.10 -2.59 13.25
N GLY A 56 5.57 -3.21 12.20
CA GLY A 56 5.29 -4.65 12.14
C GLY A 56 3.81 -5.01 12.24
N THR A 57 3.53 -6.29 11.99
CA THR A 57 2.20 -6.84 11.80
C THR A 57 1.31 -6.68 13.04
N THR A 58 1.86 -6.89 14.25
CA THR A 58 1.10 -6.79 15.51
C THR A 58 0.62 -5.37 15.79
N THR A 59 1.49 -4.36 15.62
CA THR A 59 1.09 -2.97 15.84
C THR A 59 0.04 -2.56 14.82
N ALA A 60 0.23 -2.95 13.55
CA ALA A 60 -0.72 -2.66 12.50
C ALA A 60 -2.12 -3.26 12.79
N ALA A 61 -2.18 -4.48 13.31
CA ALA A 61 -3.41 -5.13 13.74
C ALA A 61 -4.14 -4.35 14.84
N ILE A 62 -3.41 -3.91 15.88
CA ILE A 62 -3.95 -3.15 17.01
C ILE A 62 -4.55 -1.82 16.55
N ILE A 63 -3.79 -1.05 15.75
CA ILE A 63 -4.24 0.24 15.21
C ILE A 63 -5.48 0.06 14.34
N ALA A 64 -5.49 -0.96 13.48
CA ALA A 64 -6.60 -1.23 12.59
C ALA A 64 -7.86 -1.66 13.36
N GLN A 65 -7.72 -2.50 14.39
CA GLN A 65 -8.83 -2.89 15.26
C GLN A 65 -9.40 -1.67 16.00
N GLN A 66 -8.54 -0.85 16.59
CA GLN A 66 -8.96 0.35 17.31
C GLN A 66 -9.67 1.34 16.38
N MET A 67 -9.18 1.52 15.15
CA MET A 67 -9.86 2.34 14.14
C MET A 67 -11.27 1.81 13.83
N CYS A 68 -11.44 0.50 13.64
CA CYS A 68 -12.74 -0.12 13.40
C CYS A 68 -13.70 0.07 14.59
N LEU A 69 -13.21 -0.07 15.83
CA LEU A 69 -14.02 0.11 17.03
C LEU A 69 -14.46 1.57 17.20
N THR A 70 -13.56 2.50 16.93
CA THR A 70 -13.84 3.94 17.09
C THR A 70 -14.70 4.50 15.96
N PHE A 71 -14.58 3.95 14.75
CA PHE A 71 -15.35 4.37 13.58
C PHE A 71 -16.09 3.17 12.94
N PRO A 72 -17.21 2.73 13.52
CA PRO A 72 -17.92 1.52 13.08
C PRO A 72 -18.45 1.61 11.64
N ASN A 73 -18.63 2.83 11.12
CA ASN A 73 -19.15 3.08 9.77
C ASN A 73 -18.05 3.07 8.67
N ILE A 74 -16.84 2.58 8.97
CA ILE A 74 -15.79 2.36 7.96
C ILE A 74 -16.09 1.10 7.14
N HIS A 75 -16.42 1.32 5.87
CA HIS A 75 -16.73 0.26 4.91
C HIS A 75 -15.67 0.08 3.82
N ILE A 76 -14.96 1.16 3.49
CA ILE A 76 -13.83 1.16 2.55
C ILE A 76 -12.57 1.44 3.34
N ARG A 77 -11.56 0.61 3.09
CA ARG A 77 -10.36 0.46 3.90
C ARG A 77 -9.16 0.37 2.97
N LEU A 78 -8.19 1.25 3.18
CA LEU A 78 -6.93 1.28 2.44
C LEU A 78 -5.76 1.15 3.39
N MET A 79 -4.72 0.47 2.93
CA MET A 79 -3.39 0.59 3.51
C MET A 79 -2.45 1.11 2.44
N VAL A 80 -1.91 2.31 2.66
CA VAL A 80 -1.07 2.99 1.67
C VAL A 80 0.27 3.31 2.31
N GLY A 81 1.34 3.12 1.57
CA GLY A 81 2.68 3.40 2.06
C GLY A 81 3.72 3.00 1.03
N ILE A 82 4.92 2.66 1.50
CA ILE A 82 6.04 2.29 0.65
C ILE A 82 6.40 0.81 0.76
N GLY A 83 7.07 0.30 -0.27
CA GLY A 83 7.58 -1.06 -0.31
C GLY A 83 8.91 -1.15 -1.07
N GLY A 84 9.60 -2.27 -0.88
CA GLY A 84 10.80 -2.62 -1.65
C GLY A 84 10.45 -3.51 -2.84
N ALA A 85 10.88 -3.15 -4.05
CA ALA A 85 10.55 -3.88 -5.26
C ALA A 85 11.25 -5.24 -5.35
N ALA A 86 10.59 -6.17 -6.05
CA ALA A 86 11.12 -7.45 -6.49
C ALA A 86 10.99 -7.55 -8.02
N PRO A 87 11.89 -6.91 -8.79
CA PRO A 87 11.80 -6.85 -10.24
C PRO A 87 12.01 -8.21 -10.90
N SER A 88 11.51 -8.39 -12.12
CA SER A 88 11.77 -9.56 -12.95
C SER A 88 11.77 -9.22 -14.43
N ALA A 89 12.17 -10.16 -15.29
CA ALA A 89 12.07 -9.96 -16.74
C ALA A 89 10.63 -9.67 -17.20
N ALA A 90 9.62 -10.21 -16.51
CA ALA A 90 8.21 -9.97 -16.81
C ALA A 90 7.68 -8.65 -16.21
N HIS A 91 8.30 -8.15 -15.16
CA HIS A 91 7.88 -6.95 -14.43
C HIS A 91 9.08 -6.03 -14.19
N ASP A 92 9.31 -5.11 -15.13
CA ASP A 92 10.24 -3.99 -14.96
C ASP A 92 9.64 -3.02 -13.93
N ILE A 93 9.91 -3.24 -12.65
CA ILE A 93 9.47 -2.39 -11.53
C ILE A 93 10.60 -1.43 -11.19
N ARG A 94 10.29 -0.13 -11.09
CA ARG A 94 11.27 0.92 -10.80
C ARG A 94 10.88 1.74 -9.58
N LEU A 95 11.87 2.41 -8.99
CA LEU A 95 11.63 3.37 -7.93
C LEU A 95 10.59 4.41 -8.37
N GLY A 96 9.63 4.68 -7.47
CA GLY A 96 8.50 5.57 -7.76
C GLY A 96 7.29 4.89 -8.40
N ASP A 97 7.42 3.68 -8.96
CA ASP A 97 6.25 2.90 -9.38
C ASP A 97 5.34 2.56 -8.19
N VAL A 98 4.12 2.13 -8.47
CA VAL A 98 3.16 1.70 -7.43
C VAL A 98 2.76 0.26 -7.68
N ILE A 99 2.70 -0.53 -6.62
CA ILE A 99 2.15 -1.88 -6.60
C ILE A 99 0.80 -1.85 -5.89
N VAL A 100 -0.22 -2.45 -6.50
CA VAL A 100 -1.57 -2.56 -5.92
C VAL A 100 -1.94 -4.03 -5.76
N GLY A 101 -2.27 -4.42 -4.53
CA GLY A 101 -2.67 -5.78 -4.17
C GLY A 101 -4.12 -6.10 -4.54
N THR A 102 -4.46 -6.13 -5.84
CA THR A 102 -5.82 -6.46 -6.30
C THR A 102 -6.08 -7.97 -6.36
N PRO A 103 -7.20 -8.49 -5.85
CA PRO A 103 -7.50 -9.93 -5.86
C PRO A 103 -7.38 -10.55 -7.25
N TYR A 104 -6.98 -11.82 -7.29
CA TYR A 104 -6.97 -12.62 -8.51
C TYR A 104 -7.47 -14.02 -8.20
N GLN A 105 -8.39 -14.51 -9.03
CA GLN A 105 -9.02 -15.82 -8.84
C GLN A 105 -9.57 -16.01 -7.41
N GLY A 106 -10.12 -14.94 -6.82
CA GLY A 106 -10.70 -14.97 -5.46
C GLY A 106 -9.69 -14.91 -4.31
N GLN A 107 -8.39 -14.90 -4.57
CA GLN A 107 -7.35 -14.87 -3.53
C GLN A 107 -6.87 -13.44 -3.24
N SER A 108 -6.51 -13.18 -1.98
CA SER A 108 -5.79 -11.96 -1.61
C SER A 108 -4.44 -11.90 -2.32
N ARG A 109 -3.99 -10.68 -2.59
CA ARG A 109 -2.65 -10.42 -3.13
C ARG A 109 -1.68 -9.95 -2.06
N VAL A 110 -1.98 -10.23 -0.81
CA VAL A 110 -1.02 -10.14 0.29
C VAL A 110 -0.73 -11.56 0.73
N ILE A 111 0.55 -11.87 0.94
CA ILE A 111 0.98 -13.13 1.56
C ILE A 111 1.85 -12.79 2.76
N GLN A 112 1.75 -13.60 3.81
CA GLN A 112 2.69 -13.52 4.92
C GLN A 112 3.95 -14.33 4.57
N ASN A 113 5.10 -13.66 4.40
CA ASN A 113 6.32 -14.30 3.90
C ASN A 113 7.21 -14.88 5.01
N ASP A 114 7.06 -14.40 6.24
CA ASP A 114 7.78 -14.87 7.42
C ASP A 114 7.05 -16.00 8.16
N PHE A 115 5.90 -16.43 7.62
CA PHE A 115 5.04 -17.46 8.18
C PHE A 115 4.79 -18.58 7.17
N GLY A 116 5.54 -19.67 7.32
CA GLY A 116 5.45 -20.85 6.46
C GLY A 116 6.40 -21.95 6.90
N LYS A 117 6.19 -23.17 6.39
CA LYS A 117 7.12 -24.28 6.58
C LYS A 117 8.16 -24.25 5.47
N ARG A 118 9.44 -24.21 5.83
CA ARG A 118 10.54 -24.59 4.92
C ARG A 118 10.67 -26.11 4.94
N THR A 119 10.40 -26.75 3.82
CA THR A 119 10.60 -28.19 3.63
C THR A 119 12.02 -28.46 3.13
N ASP A 120 12.48 -29.71 3.24
CA ASP A 120 13.81 -30.17 2.78
C ASP A 120 14.08 -29.86 1.30
N SER A 121 13.03 -29.63 0.51
CA SER A 121 13.06 -29.24 -0.90
C SER A 121 13.32 -27.74 -1.15
N SER A 122 13.65 -26.93 -0.14
CA SER A 122 13.85 -25.48 -0.23
C SER A 122 12.66 -24.66 -0.77
N LYS A 123 11.50 -25.30 -0.95
CA LYS A 123 10.28 -24.65 -1.41
C LYS A 123 9.56 -23.92 -0.28
N ILE A 124 9.10 -22.70 -0.55
CA ILE A 124 8.28 -21.86 0.29
C ILE A 124 6.81 -22.25 0.09
N HIS A 125 6.23 -22.91 1.08
CA HIS A 125 4.79 -23.12 1.13
C HIS A 125 4.11 -21.94 1.82
N ILE A 126 3.38 -21.13 1.05
CA ILE A 126 2.49 -20.10 1.61
C ILE A 126 1.37 -20.81 2.37
N MET A 127 1.27 -20.55 3.67
CA MET A 127 0.30 -21.22 4.54
C MET A 127 -0.99 -20.43 4.78
N SER A 128 -1.03 -19.13 4.45
CA SER A 128 -2.18 -18.27 4.76
C SER A 128 -2.93 -17.78 3.52
N ALA A 129 -4.24 -17.99 3.52
CA ALA A 129 -5.18 -17.28 2.66
C ALA A 129 -5.67 -16.06 3.44
N LEU A 130 -5.05 -14.91 3.21
CA LEU A 130 -5.44 -13.66 3.85
C LEU A 130 -6.74 -13.12 3.26
N ASN A 131 -7.49 -12.33 4.03
CA ASN A 131 -8.69 -11.66 3.55
C ASN A 131 -8.40 -10.72 2.36
N ARG A 132 -9.40 -10.55 1.50
CA ARG A 132 -9.33 -9.73 0.27
C ARG A 132 -9.90 -8.32 0.49
N PRO A 133 -9.44 -7.31 -0.27
CA PRO A 133 -10.02 -5.98 -0.23
C PRO A 133 -11.52 -5.98 -0.53
N PRO A 134 -12.27 -4.97 -0.05
CA PRO A 134 -13.68 -4.81 -0.35
C PRO A 134 -13.94 -4.74 -1.87
N ASP A 135 -14.88 -5.57 -2.36
CA ASP A 135 -15.19 -5.70 -3.80
C ASP A 135 -15.62 -4.38 -4.46
N VAL A 136 -16.16 -3.48 -3.66
CA VAL A 136 -16.54 -2.12 -4.07
C VAL A 136 -15.39 -1.31 -4.67
N LEU A 137 -14.13 -1.64 -4.35
CA LEU A 137 -12.96 -0.98 -4.91
C LEU A 137 -12.59 -1.49 -6.32
N LEU A 138 -13.03 -2.69 -6.70
CA LEU A 138 -12.56 -3.33 -7.95
C LEU A 138 -13.01 -2.59 -9.22
N PRO A 139 -14.26 -2.10 -9.35
CA PRO A 139 -14.65 -1.29 -10.49
C PRO A 139 -13.84 0.01 -10.59
N ALA A 140 -13.59 0.67 -9.45
CA ALA A 140 -12.78 1.88 -9.40
C ALA A 140 -11.33 1.61 -9.84
N VAL A 141 -10.72 0.51 -9.38
CA VAL A 141 -9.39 0.08 -9.87
C VAL A 141 -9.39 -0.16 -11.38
N ASN A 142 -10.41 -0.83 -11.92
CA ASN A 142 -10.50 -1.08 -13.35
C ASN A 142 -10.67 0.21 -14.17
N SER A 143 -11.40 1.20 -13.64
CA SER A 143 -11.50 2.53 -14.24
C SER A 143 -10.14 3.23 -14.32
N LEU A 144 -9.33 3.15 -13.26
CA LEU A 144 -7.99 3.75 -13.25
C LEU A 144 -7.03 3.12 -14.26
N LYS A 145 -7.16 1.82 -14.54
CA LYS A 145 -6.31 1.12 -15.55
C LYS A 145 -6.44 1.72 -16.95
N VAL A 146 -7.58 2.30 -17.28
CA VAL A 146 -7.87 2.87 -18.60
C VAL A 146 -7.82 4.39 -18.61
N GLN A 147 -7.49 5.03 -17.47
CA GLN A 147 -7.48 6.49 -17.35
C GLN A 147 -6.29 7.11 -18.10
N ALA A 148 -6.59 8.08 -18.97
CA ALA A 148 -5.59 8.71 -19.82
C ALA A 148 -4.68 9.73 -19.10
N SER A 149 -5.17 10.39 -18.04
CA SER A 149 -4.44 11.49 -17.37
C SER A 149 -4.56 11.43 -15.84
N PRO A 150 -3.92 10.44 -15.21
CA PRO A 150 -3.95 10.31 -13.76
C PRO A 150 -3.02 11.32 -13.05
N LEU A 151 -3.41 11.72 -11.84
CA LEU A 151 -2.72 12.67 -10.95
C LEU A 151 -1.26 12.29 -10.73
N TRP A 152 -0.97 11.00 -10.54
CA TRP A 152 0.40 10.55 -10.26
C TRP A 152 1.38 10.79 -11.43
N ARG A 153 0.89 10.95 -12.67
CA ARG A 153 1.76 11.34 -13.81
C ARG A 153 2.25 12.79 -13.73
N ARG A 154 1.61 13.62 -12.91
CA ARG A 154 2.04 15.02 -12.68
C ARG A 154 3.18 15.11 -11.66
N LEU A 155 3.43 14.04 -10.91
CA LEU A 155 4.53 13.97 -9.95
C LEU A 155 5.83 13.66 -10.70
N ASN A 156 6.62 14.69 -10.99
CA ASN A 156 7.87 14.52 -11.71
C ASN A 156 8.99 14.08 -10.75
N PRO A 157 9.68 12.95 -11.01
CA PRO A 157 10.82 12.55 -10.17
C PRO A 157 12.01 13.52 -10.27
N SER A 158 12.05 14.44 -11.25
CA SER A 158 13.12 15.45 -11.37
C SER A 158 13.21 16.40 -10.18
N ASP A 159 12.11 16.62 -9.47
CA ASP A 159 12.08 17.43 -8.23
C ASP A 159 12.90 16.78 -7.09
N TYR A 160 13.29 15.50 -7.26
CA TYR A 160 14.08 14.72 -6.33
C TYR A 160 15.50 14.41 -6.87
N ASN A 161 16.23 15.42 -7.36
CA ASN A 161 17.67 15.38 -7.75
C ASN A 161 18.14 14.00 -8.27
N TYR A 162 17.70 13.63 -9.46
CA TYR A 162 17.87 12.29 -10.03
C TYR A 162 19.34 11.97 -10.38
N LEU A 163 20.00 11.12 -9.59
CA LEU A 163 21.20 10.41 -10.03
C LEU A 163 20.84 8.93 -10.18
N SER A 164 20.82 8.49 -11.43
CA SER A 164 20.62 7.11 -11.86
C SER A 164 21.59 6.18 -11.13
N HIS A 165 21.09 5.34 -10.23
CA HIS A 165 21.72 4.03 -10.09
C HIS A 165 21.35 3.23 -11.33
N GLN A 166 22.26 3.30 -12.31
CA GLN A 166 22.41 2.29 -13.35
C GLN A 166 22.63 0.95 -12.66
N GLY A 167 21.82 -0.04 -13.01
CA GLY A 167 22.01 -1.40 -12.53
C GLY A 167 20.68 -2.04 -12.19
N THR A 168 19.90 -2.39 -13.22
CA THR A 168 19.00 -3.57 -13.30
C THR A 168 17.96 -3.47 -14.43
N CYS A 169 17.68 -2.28 -14.98
CA CYS A 169 16.68 -2.15 -16.04
C CYS A 169 17.27 -2.41 -17.44
N ALA A 170 16.67 -3.33 -18.19
CA ALA A 170 17.16 -3.78 -19.49
C ALA A 170 17.01 -2.73 -20.62
N LEU A 171 16.04 -1.80 -20.54
CA LEU A 171 15.76 -0.81 -21.59
C LEU A 171 15.25 0.54 -21.03
N PRO A 172 15.47 1.68 -21.74
CA PRO A 172 14.85 2.96 -21.40
C PRO A 172 13.32 2.89 -21.47
N ARG A 173 12.61 3.50 -20.52
CA ARG A 173 11.15 3.66 -20.60
C ARG A 173 10.81 4.86 -21.50
N PRO A 174 9.67 4.83 -22.23
CA PRO A 174 9.20 5.96 -23.02
C PRO A 174 8.93 7.23 -22.19
N THR A 175 8.63 7.07 -20.90
CA THR A 175 8.36 8.18 -19.98
C THR A 175 9.06 7.95 -18.64
N ALA A 176 9.34 9.05 -17.93
CA ALA A 176 9.81 9.03 -16.54
C ALA A 176 8.66 8.90 -15.52
N ALA A 177 7.42 8.78 -15.98
CA ALA A 177 6.25 8.75 -15.11
C ALA A 177 6.15 7.40 -14.38
N PRO A 178 5.65 7.39 -13.13
CA PRO A 178 5.35 6.16 -12.42
C PRO A 178 4.40 5.22 -13.17
N ILE A 179 4.69 3.93 -13.12
CA ILE A 179 3.83 2.86 -13.63
C ILE A 179 3.12 2.18 -12.45
N ILE A 180 1.85 1.84 -12.65
CA ILE A 180 1.06 1.06 -11.69
C ILE A 180 1.13 -0.41 -12.10
N HIS A 181 1.56 -1.27 -11.18
CA HIS A 181 1.57 -2.72 -11.33
C HIS A 181 0.54 -3.34 -10.38
N TYR A 182 -0.05 -4.45 -10.81
CA TYR A 182 -1.07 -5.17 -10.06
C TYR A 182 -0.58 -6.58 -9.79
N GLY A 183 -0.38 -6.94 -8.52
CA GLY A 183 0.18 -8.25 -8.22
C GLY A 183 0.42 -8.50 -6.74
N LEU A 184 1.19 -9.56 -6.48
CA LEU A 184 1.38 -10.13 -5.16
C LEU A 184 2.37 -9.31 -4.32
N ILE A 185 1.99 -9.02 -3.08
CA ILE A 185 2.75 -8.27 -2.09
C ILE A 185 3.15 -9.22 -0.96
N ALA A 186 4.44 -9.35 -0.71
CA ALA A 186 4.97 -10.09 0.42
C ALA A 186 5.02 -9.19 1.66
N SER A 187 4.40 -9.66 2.74
CA SER A 187 4.30 -8.95 4.02
C SER A 187 4.94 -9.76 5.14
N GLY A 188 5.70 -9.12 6.02
CA GLY A 188 6.25 -9.78 7.21
C GLY A 188 7.10 -8.85 8.08
N ASN A 189 7.52 -9.31 9.26
CA ASN A 189 8.20 -8.47 10.25
C ASN A 189 9.71 -8.26 9.97
N GLN A 190 10.23 -8.80 8.86
CA GLN A 190 11.64 -8.66 8.49
C GLN A 190 11.81 -7.72 7.30
N VAL A 191 12.70 -6.74 7.45
CA VAL A 191 13.13 -5.89 6.33
C VAL A 191 13.96 -6.74 5.37
N MET A 192 13.51 -6.92 4.13
CA MET A 192 14.30 -7.55 3.09
C MET A 192 15.42 -6.60 2.63
N LYS A 193 16.68 -6.98 2.87
CA LYS A 193 17.90 -6.26 2.43
C LYS A 193 18.90 -7.17 1.73
N HIS A 194 18.45 -8.32 1.21
CA HIS A 194 19.32 -9.32 0.60
C HIS A 194 18.84 -9.69 -0.80
N GLY A 195 19.46 -9.07 -1.83
CA GLY A 195 19.08 -9.20 -3.24
C GLY A 195 18.91 -10.65 -3.72
N PRO A 196 19.87 -11.57 -3.48
CA PRO A 196 19.69 -12.96 -3.91
C PRO A 196 18.51 -13.68 -3.23
N THR A 197 18.18 -13.32 -1.98
CA THR A 197 17.00 -13.89 -1.31
C THR A 197 15.72 -13.30 -1.88
N ARG A 198 15.68 -11.99 -2.13
CA ARG A 198 14.59 -11.31 -2.83
C ARG A 198 14.33 -11.97 -4.18
N ASP A 199 15.36 -12.18 -4.99
CA ASP A 199 15.23 -12.77 -6.33
C ASP A 199 14.73 -14.22 -6.28
N ARG A 200 15.18 -15.00 -5.29
CA ARG A 200 14.67 -16.36 -5.06
C ARG A 200 13.17 -16.35 -4.72
N ILE A 201 12.74 -15.50 -3.79
CA ILE A 201 11.33 -15.40 -3.39
C ILE A 201 10.48 -14.88 -4.56
N GLN A 202 11.00 -13.91 -5.32
CA GLN A 202 10.37 -13.40 -6.53
C GLN A 202 10.14 -14.51 -7.56
N ALA A 203 11.18 -15.29 -7.86
CA ALA A 203 11.10 -16.37 -8.85
C ALA A 203 10.14 -17.49 -8.41
N GLU A 204 10.09 -17.76 -7.11
CA GLU A 204 9.26 -18.84 -6.56
C GLU A 204 7.79 -18.45 -6.40
N LEU A 205 7.50 -17.23 -5.93
CA LEU A 205 6.14 -16.81 -5.56
C LEU A 205 5.52 -15.79 -6.52
N GLY A 206 6.32 -15.18 -7.41
CA GLY A 206 5.85 -14.13 -8.32
C GLY A 206 5.46 -12.83 -7.61
N ILE A 207 6.07 -12.55 -6.44
CA ILE A 207 5.86 -11.29 -5.71
C ILE A 207 6.41 -10.10 -6.50
N LEU A 208 5.79 -8.93 -6.33
CA LEU A 208 6.22 -7.68 -6.95
C LEU A 208 6.90 -6.74 -5.95
N CYS A 209 6.54 -6.82 -4.67
CA CYS A 209 7.22 -6.04 -3.62
C CYS A 209 7.13 -6.69 -2.24
N PHE A 210 7.99 -6.21 -1.35
CA PHE A 210 8.03 -6.47 0.09
C PHE A 210 7.53 -5.25 0.88
N GLU A 211 6.75 -5.48 1.92
CA GLU A 211 6.32 -4.51 2.94
C GLU A 211 6.20 -5.22 4.31
N MET A 212 5.87 -4.53 5.41
CA MET A 212 6.06 -5.07 6.75
C MET A 212 4.82 -5.18 7.63
N GLU A 213 3.64 -4.87 7.13
CA GLU A 213 2.48 -4.63 7.99
C GLU A 213 1.21 -5.32 7.54
N ALA A 214 0.94 -5.42 6.23
CA ALA A 214 -0.37 -5.86 5.72
C ALA A 214 -0.82 -7.21 6.27
N ALA A 215 0.06 -8.20 6.39
CA ALA A 215 -0.28 -9.54 6.89
C ALA A 215 -0.90 -9.52 8.29
N GLY A 216 -0.56 -8.54 9.13
CA GLY A 216 -1.11 -8.44 10.48
C GLY A 216 -2.52 -7.88 10.55
N LEU A 217 -2.91 -7.04 9.57
CA LEU A 217 -4.18 -6.33 9.65
C LEU A 217 -5.23 -6.79 8.64
N VAL A 218 -4.88 -7.37 7.49
CA VAL A 218 -5.86 -7.62 6.43
C VAL A 218 -7.01 -8.52 6.86
N ASP A 219 -6.80 -9.42 7.84
CA ASP A 219 -7.88 -10.26 8.38
C ASP A 219 -8.87 -9.48 9.27
N ILE A 220 -8.39 -8.49 10.02
CA ILE A 220 -9.20 -7.62 10.91
C ILE A 220 -9.77 -6.41 10.16
N PHE A 221 -9.01 -5.95 9.18
CA PHE A 221 -9.22 -4.75 8.37
C PHE A 221 -9.04 -5.11 6.90
N PRO A 222 -9.98 -5.85 6.28
CA PRO A 222 -9.94 -6.14 4.86
C PRO A 222 -9.76 -4.85 4.06
N CYS A 223 -8.59 -4.67 3.45
CA CYS A 223 -8.19 -3.42 2.82
C CYS A 223 -7.46 -3.64 1.51
N LEU A 224 -7.48 -2.62 0.64
CA LEU A 224 -6.60 -2.61 -0.52
C LEU A 224 -5.23 -2.09 -0.12
N VAL A 225 -4.21 -2.88 -0.38
CA VAL A 225 -2.81 -2.53 -0.10
C VAL A 225 -2.20 -1.86 -1.33
N ILE A 226 -1.66 -0.66 -1.14
CA ILE A 226 -1.05 0.18 -2.17
C ILE A 226 0.36 0.56 -1.70
N ARG A 227 1.38 0.22 -2.48
CA ARG A 227 2.79 0.41 -2.13
C ARG A 227 3.53 1.17 -3.21
N GLY A 228 3.99 2.37 -2.89
CA GLY A 228 4.97 3.09 -3.71
C GLY A 228 6.35 2.48 -3.53
N ILE A 229 7.10 2.29 -4.61
CA ILE A 229 8.41 1.64 -4.54
C ILE A 229 9.48 2.63 -4.11
N SER A 230 10.07 2.40 -2.93
CA SER A 230 11.13 3.26 -2.35
C SER A 230 12.54 2.70 -2.46
N ASP A 231 12.68 1.41 -2.74
CA ASP A 231 13.97 0.72 -2.87
C ASP A 231 13.77 -0.63 -3.59
N TYR A 232 14.85 -1.37 -3.80
CA TYR A 232 14.84 -2.69 -4.44
C TYR A 232 14.98 -3.85 -3.45
N ALA A 233 14.67 -3.66 -2.16
CA ALA A 233 14.75 -4.73 -1.16
C ALA A 233 16.12 -5.45 -1.10
N ASP A 234 17.21 -4.70 -1.26
CA ASP A 234 18.59 -5.20 -1.19
C ASP A 234 19.48 -4.32 -0.30
N SER A 235 20.78 -4.59 -0.35
CA SER A 235 21.80 -3.92 0.46
C SER A 235 21.93 -2.43 0.15
N HIS A 236 21.42 -1.93 -0.98
CA HIS A 236 21.51 -0.53 -1.40
C HIS A 236 20.29 0.30 -0.96
N LYS A 237 19.36 -0.29 -0.20
CA LYS A 237 18.19 0.41 0.35
C LYS A 237 18.62 1.68 1.09
N ASN A 238 17.99 2.80 0.73
CA ASN A 238 18.19 4.11 1.35
C ASN A 238 16.86 4.89 1.42
N ASP A 239 16.89 6.07 2.04
CA ASP A 239 15.67 6.80 2.41
C ASP A 239 15.28 7.92 1.45
N ARG A 240 16.02 8.07 0.35
CA ARG A 240 15.86 9.17 -0.62
C ARG A 240 14.49 9.13 -1.30
N TRP A 241 14.03 7.94 -1.67
CA TRP A 241 12.80 7.75 -2.44
C TRP A 241 11.53 7.64 -1.60
N ARG A 242 11.64 7.53 -0.26
CA ARG A 242 10.48 7.32 0.61
C ARG A 242 9.40 8.39 0.45
N GLY A 243 9.81 9.65 0.31
CA GLY A 243 8.88 10.78 0.15
C GLY A 243 8.14 10.74 -1.19
N TYR A 244 8.88 10.60 -2.31
CA TYR A 244 8.29 10.51 -3.64
C TYR A 244 7.39 9.27 -3.78
N ALA A 245 7.88 8.10 -3.37
CA ALA A 245 7.13 6.86 -3.44
C ALA A 245 5.81 6.95 -2.65
N ALA A 246 5.85 7.51 -1.43
CA ALA A 246 4.66 7.77 -0.64
C ALA A 246 3.69 8.73 -1.35
N ALA A 247 4.18 9.81 -1.96
CA ALA A 247 3.36 10.77 -2.69
C ALA A 247 2.64 10.14 -3.89
N VAL A 248 3.34 9.31 -4.68
CA VAL A 248 2.74 8.62 -5.84
C VAL A 248 1.69 7.60 -5.39
N ALA A 249 1.98 6.82 -4.35
CA ALA A 249 1.03 5.86 -3.78
C ALA A 249 -0.24 6.55 -3.24
N SER A 250 -0.06 7.67 -2.52
CA SER A 250 -1.16 8.48 -2.01
C SER A 250 -1.97 9.16 -3.12
N ALA A 251 -1.32 9.61 -4.19
CA ALA A 251 -2.00 10.16 -5.36
C ALA A 251 -2.86 9.11 -6.06
N TYR A 252 -2.36 7.88 -6.22
CA TYR A 252 -3.16 6.76 -6.73
C TYR A 252 -4.36 6.47 -5.82
N ALA A 253 -4.16 6.44 -4.49
CA ALA A 253 -5.24 6.23 -3.53
C ALA A 253 -6.30 7.35 -3.60
N LYS A 254 -5.90 8.62 -3.75
CA LYS A 254 -6.83 9.74 -3.93
C LYS A 254 -7.74 9.55 -5.14
N GLU A 255 -7.15 9.25 -6.30
CA GLU A 255 -7.94 9.01 -7.51
C GLU A 255 -8.85 7.80 -7.38
N LEU A 256 -8.36 6.73 -6.76
CA LEU A 256 -9.17 5.53 -6.51
C LEU A 256 -10.41 5.88 -5.70
N LEU A 257 -10.25 6.62 -4.61
CA LEU A 257 -11.37 7.03 -3.77
C LEU A 257 -12.33 7.97 -4.51
N GLY A 258 -11.81 8.89 -5.32
CA GLY A 258 -12.64 9.77 -6.18
C GLY A 258 -13.46 9.01 -7.23
N ALA A 259 -12.97 7.86 -7.70
CA ALA A 259 -13.68 7.00 -8.64
C ALA A 259 -14.74 6.10 -7.99
N VAL A 260 -14.78 5.98 -6.66
CA VAL A 260 -15.82 5.23 -5.95
C VAL A 260 -17.12 6.04 -5.89
N PRO A 261 -18.28 5.49 -6.33
CA PRO A 261 -19.56 6.20 -6.24
C PRO A 261 -19.98 6.53 -4.79
N SER A 262 -20.56 7.71 -4.58
CA SER A 262 -21.07 8.17 -3.28
C SER A 262 -22.34 7.46 -2.80
N THR A 263 -23.07 6.81 -3.70
CA THR A 263 -24.36 6.14 -3.44
C THR A 263 -24.24 4.75 -2.83
N LEU A 264 -23.01 4.25 -2.60
CA LEU A 264 -22.77 3.00 -1.89
C LEU A 264 -23.04 3.18 -0.38
N ARG A 265 -24.31 3.36 -0.03
CA ARG A 265 -24.81 2.95 1.28
C ARG A 265 -24.73 1.43 1.28
N ILE A 266 -23.72 0.87 1.95
CA ILE A 266 -23.73 -0.56 2.22
C ILE A 266 -24.97 -0.81 3.07
N HIS A 267 -25.98 -1.46 2.48
CA HIS A 267 -27.15 -1.87 3.22
C HIS A 267 -26.67 -2.77 4.36
N GLN A 268 -26.89 -2.30 5.59
CA GLN A 268 -26.77 -3.13 6.77
C GLN A 268 -27.72 -4.30 6.57
N GLN A 269 -27.20 -5.51 6.34
CA GLN A 269 -27.97 -6.70 6.65
C GLN A 269 -28.02 -6.76 8.17
N THR A 270 -29.19 -6.39 8.69
CA THR A 270 -29.63 -6.54 10.07
C THR A 270 -29.63 -8.00 10.51
#